data_AF-A0AAW2PIB2-F1
#
_entry.id   AF-A0AAW2PIB2-F1
#
_cell.length_a   1.000
_cell.length_b   1.000
_cell.length_c   1.000
_cell.angle_alpha   90.00
_cell.angle_beta   90.00
_cell.angle_gamma   90.00
#
_symmetry.space_group_name_H-M   'P 1'
#
loop_
_entity.id
_entity.type
_entity.pdbx_description
1 polymer ?
#
loop_
_entity_poly.entity_id
_entity_poly.type
_entity_poly.pdbx_seq_one_letter_code
_entity_poly.pdbx_strand_id
1 'polypeptide(L)'
;MHEGSNLAQHVNVFNQIIADLARLNVSIEDEDKAMILFCSLRFSYEHLVTTLTYGKERIKVDEITAALLAHNQRKQNAGDSSHSDSLYIKDNQDRGQKKEGSETTFKNKVKG
;
A
#
# COMPACT_ATOMS: atom_id res chain seq x y z
N MET A 1 6.40 14.70 13.99
CA MET A 1 6.24 14.59 12.52
C MET A 1 4.81 15.04 12.10
N HIS A 2 4.56 15.74 10.98
CA HIS A 2 3.21 16.23 10.54
C HIS A 2 2.59 15.40 9.40
N GLU A 3 1.26 15.20 9.35
CA GLU A 3 0.59 14.38 8.31
C GLU A 3 1.01 14.79 6.90
N GLY A 4 1.49 13.82 6.11
CA GLY A 4 2.06 14.07 4.78
C GLY A 4 3.58 14.31 4.70
N SER A 5 4.29 14.51 5.82
CA SER A 5 5.77 14.63 5.79
C SER A 5 6.44 13.31 5.38
N ASN A 6 7.54 13.43 4.63
CA ASN A 6 8.28 12.29 4.09
C ASN A 6 8.92 11.47 5.23
N LEU A 7 8.43 10.24 5.42
CA LEU A 7 8.92 9.32 6.45
C LEU A 7 10.42 9.03 6.30
N ALA A 8 10.92 8.93 5.06
CA ALA A 8 12.34 8.69 4.81
C ALA A 8 13.20 9.87 5.28
N GLN A 9 12.75 11.10 5.07
CA GLN A 9 13.45 12.28 5.57
C GLN A 9 13.44 12.32 7.11
N HIS A 10 12.32 11.95 7.74
CA HIS A 10 12.23 11.86 9.19
C HIS A 10 13.21 10.83 9.78
N VAL A 11 13.24 9.63 9.21
CA VAL A 11 14.21 8.58 9.58
C VAL A 11 15.64 9.07 9.40
N ASN A 12 15.94 9.78 8.31
CA ASN A 12 17.28 10.31 8.08
C ASN A 12 17.69 11.35 9.15
N VAL A 13 16.78 12.24 9.53
CA VAL A 13 17.02 13.21 10.62
C VAL A 13 17.23 12.49 11.95
N PHE A 14 16.44 11.45 12.23
CA PHE A 14 16.64 10.61 13.42
C PHE A 14 18.04 9.99 13.45
N ASN A 15 18.47 9.36 12.36
CA ASN A 15 19.82 8.78 12.27
C ASN A 15 20.93 9.81 12.44
N GLN A 16 20.73 11.03 11.92
CA GLN A 16 21.68 12.13 12.11
C GLN A 16 21.78 12.52 13.59
N ILE A 17 20.65 12.61 14.31
CA ILE A 17 20.65 12.92 15.76
C ILE A 17 21.39 11.82 16.54
N ILE A 18 21.14 10.55 16.22
CA ILE A 18 21.85 9.43 16.87
C ILE A 18 23.36 9.51 16.61
N ALA A 19 23.77 9.79 15.37
CA ALA A 19 25.17 9.97 15.02
C ALA A 19 25.80 11.17 15.76
N ASP A 20 25.06 12.28 15.89
CA ASP A 20 25.50 13.48 16.60
C ASP A 20 25.69 13.21 18.10
N LEU A 21 24.77 12.47 18.73
CA LEU A 21 24.87 12.04 20.13
C LEU A 21 26.06 11.09 20.35
N ALA A 22 26.30 10.18 19.42
CA ALA A 22 27.48 9.31 19.47
C ALA A 22 28.79 10.11 19.43
N ARG A 23 28.85 11.20 18.65
CA ARG A 23 30.02 12.12 18.65
C ARG A 23 30.23 12.84 19.98
N LEU A 24 29.19 12.99 20.78
CA LEU A 24 29.24 13.56 22.13
C LEU A 24 29.52 12.49 23.21
N ASN A 25 29.92 11.27 22.81
CA ASN A 25 30.09 10.11 23.68
C ASN A 25 28.80 9.67 24.39
N VAL A 26 27.63 10.00 23.83
CA VAL A 26 26.33 9.50 24.30
C VAL A 26 25.93 8.34 23.41
N SER A 27 26.08 7.12 23.92
CA SER A 27 25.58 5.91 23.26
C SER A 27 24.18 5.59 23.76
N ILE A 28 23.26 5.36 22.84
CA ILE A 28 21.88 4.93 23.12
C ILE A 28 21.76 3.47 22.67
N GLU A 29 21.09 2.64 23.46
CA GLU A 29 20.80 1.25 23.09
C GLU A 29 19.76 1.20 21.96
N ASP A 30 19.70 0.08 21.23
CA ASP A 30 18.84 -0.02 20.06
C ASP A 30 17.35 -0.04 20.44
N GLU A 31 17.02 -0.61 21.59
CA GLU A 31 15.69 -0.58 22.19
C GLU A 31 15.24 0.87 22.45
N ASP A 32 16.09 1.68 23.07
CA ASP A 32 15.80 3.08 23.37
C ASP A 32 15.69 3.92 22.09
N LYS A 33 16.58 3.70 21.12
CA LYS A 33 16.50 4.33 19.79
C LYS A 33 15.18 4.00 19.11
N ALA A 34 14.77 2.73 19.14
CA ALA A 34 13.49 2.30 18.56
C ALA A 34 12.32 2.99 19.26
N MET A 35 12.34 3.08 20.60
CA MET A 35 11.32 3.79 21.38
C MET A 35 11.27 5.29 21.04
N ILE A 36 12.40 5.97 20.94
CA ILE A 36 12.47 7.39 20.53
C ILE A 36 11.90 7.56 19.11
N LEU A 37 12.25 6.65 18.20
CA LEU A 37 11.70 6.65 16.84
C LEU A 37 10.17 6.46 16.87
N PHE A 38 9.65 5.50 17.63
CA PHE A 38 8.21 5.27 17.75
C PHE A 38 7.46 6.46 18.36
N CYS A 39 8.00 7.06 19.41
CA CYS A 39 7.41 8.25 20.04
C CYS A 39 7.39 9.48 19.13
N SER A 40 8.28 9.55 18.14
CA SER A 40 8.32 10.66 17.16
C SER A 40 7.41 10.42 15.94
N LEU A 41 6.96 9.18 15.72
CA LEU A 41 5.95 8.84 14.73
C LEU A 41 4.56 9.32 15.17
N ARG A 42 3.68 9.51 14.19
CA ARG A 42 2.27 9.88 14.43
C ARG A 42 1.39 8.67 14.69
N PHE A 43 0.22 8.92 15.28
CA PHE A 43 -0.84 7.94 15.53
C PHE A 43 -1.20 7.07 14.31
N SER A 44 -1.09 7.61 13.08
CA SER A 44 -1.31 6.83 11.85
C SER A 44 -0.33 5.66 11.62
N TYR A 45 0.74 5.57 12.40
CA TYR A 45 1.67 4.45 12.40
C TYR A 45 1.53 3.54 13.63
N GLU A 46 0.60 3.80 14.55
CA GLU A 46 0.44 3.04 15.82
C GLU A 46 0.25 1.54 15.59
N HIS A 47 -0.59 1.15 14.63
CA HIS A 47 -0.79 -0.26 14.29
C HIS A 47 0.49 -0.93 13.78
N LEU A 48 1.29 -0.18 13.01
CA LEU A 48 2.57 -0.68 12.50
C LEU A 48 3.59 -0.84 13.63
N VAL A 49 3.67 0.16 14.53
CA VAL A 49 4.51 0.07 15.73
C VAL A 49 4.13 -1.14 16.56
N THR A 50 2.84 -1.31 16.86
CA THR A 50 2.32 -2.45 17.63
C THR A 50 2.69 -3.77 16.97
N THR A 51 2.51 -3.90 15.66
CA THR A 51 2.86 -5.13 14.92
C THR A 51 4.37 -5.41 14.93
N LEU A 52 5.19 -4.35 14.87
CA LEU A 52 6.64 -4.47 14.85
C LEU A 52 7.24 -4.82 16.22
N THR A 53 6.56 -4.45 17.31
CA THR A 53 7.00 -4.74 18.69
C THR A 53 6.33 -5.97 19.29
N TYR A 54 5.18 -6.39 18.77
CA TYR A 54 4.41 -7.50 19.32
C TYR A 54 5.21 -8.81 19.31
N GLY A 55 5.40 -9.39 20.50
CA GLY A 55 6.08 -10.68 20.67
C GLY A 55 7.60 -10.65 20.43
N LYS A 56 8.21 -9.48 20.23
CA LYS A 56 9.66 -9.36 20.09
C LYS A 56 10.33 -9.07 21.43
N GLU A 57 11.28 -9.92 21.80
CA GLU A 57 12.11 -9.74 23.01
C GLU A 57 13.24 -8.72 22.79
N ARG A 58 13.73 -8.59 21.53
CA ARG A 58 14.77 -7.62 21.15
C ARG A 58 14.35 -6.88 19.88
N ILE A 59 14.67 -5.58 19.84
CA ILE A 59 14.31 -4.71 18.72
C ILE A 59 15.58 -4.11 18.14
N LYS A 60 15.79 -4.31 16.83
CA LYS A 60 16.87 -3.65 16.09
C LYS A 60 16.32 -2.48 15.30
N VAL A 61 16.94 -1.31 15.46
CA VAL A 61 16.53 -0.08 14.77
C VAL A 61 16.55 -0.23 13.26
N ASP A 62 17.51 -0.98 12.71
CA ASP A 62 17.63 -1.22 11.28
C ASP A 62 16.42 -1.96 10.70
N GLU A 63 15.95 -3.00 11.40
CA GLU A 63 14.77 -3.77 10.98
C GLU A 63 13.49 -2.93 11.03
N ILE A 64 13.35 -2.13 12.09
CA ILE A 64 12.23 -1.21 12.26
C ILE A 64 12.23 -0.17 11.13
N THR A 65 13.39 0.40 10.84
CA THR A 65 13.57 1.40 9.80
C THR A 65 13.22 0.84 8.42
N ALA A 66 13.71 -0.36 8.09
CA ALA A 66 13.40 -1.02 6.84
C ALA A 66 11.90 -1.30 6.69
N ALA A 67 11.25 -1.81 7.74
CA ALA A 67 9.82 -2.09 7.72
C ALA A 67 8.96 -0.82 7.58
N LEU A 68 9.36 0.26 8.27
CA LEU A 68 8.71 1.57 8.17
C LEU A 68 8.77 2.13 6.75
N LEU A 69 9.95 2.10 6.12
CA LEU A 69 10.15 2.58 4.76
C LEU A 69 9.37 1.74 3.74
N ALA A 70 9.40 0.40 3.86
CA ALA A 70 8.65 -0.51 2.99
C ALA A 70 7.13 -0.33 3.12
N HIS A 71 6.62 -0.08 4.33
CA HIS A 71 5.21 0.24 4.53
C HIS A 71 4.83 1.58 3.88
N ASN A 72 5.65 2.61 4.06
CA ASN A 72 5.41 3.92 3.45
C ASN A 72 5.44 3.86 1.92
N GLN A 73 6.38 3.11 1.33
CA GLN A 73 6.44 2.89 -0.11
C GLN A 73 5.18 2.19 -0.64
N ARG A 74 4.72 1.11 0.03
CA ARG A 74 3.47 0.42 -0.35
C ARG A 74 2.25 1.34 -0.24
N LYS A 75 2.17 2.15 0.81
CA LYS A 75 1.06 3.10 1.01
C LYS A 75 1.04 4.19 -0.08
N GLN A 76 2.21 4.67 -0.52
CA GLN A 76 2.31 5.62 -1.64
C GLN A 76 1.86 4.96 -2.96
N ASN A 77 2.33 3.75 -3.25
CA ASN A 77 1.95 3.01 -4.46
C ASN A 77 0.46 2.64 -4.50
N ALA A 78 -0.14 2.31 -3.35
CA ALA A 78 -1.56 2.03 -3.24
C ALA A 78 -2.42 3.30 -3.38
N GLY A 79 -1.90 4.47 -2.98
CA GLY A 79 -2.58 5.76 -3.16
C GLY A 79 -2.72 6.17 -4.63
N ASP A 80 -1.73 5.85 -5.48
CA ASP A 80 -1.80 6.09 -6.93
C ASP A 80 -2.75 5.12 -7.66
N SER A 81 -3.06 3.96 -7.08
CA SER A 81 -4.08 3.06 -7.61
C SER A 81 -5.53 3.46 -7.29
N SER A 82 -5.76 4.56 -6.57
CA SER A 82 -7.13 5.06 -6.33
C SER A 82 -7.71 5.86 -7.50
N HIS A 83 -7.01 5.91 -8.64
CA HIS A 83 -7.52 6.46 -9.88
C HIS A 83 -7.35 5.50 -11.08
N SER A 84 -7.85 4.26 -10.97
CA SER A 84 -8.47 3.55 -12.11
C SER A 84 -8.94 2.16 -11.69
N ASP A 85 -10.18 1.83 -12.06
CA ASP A 85 -10.62 0.47 -12.41
C ASP A 85 -10.95 -0.54 -11.28
N SER A 86 -11.92 -0.21 -10.44
CA SER A 86 -12.77 -1.25 -9.84
C SER A 86 -14.23 -0.92 -10.12
N LEU A 87 -14.91 -1.85 -10.80
CA LEU A 87 -16.35 -1.91 -11.17
C LEU A 87 -16.70 -1.60 -12.64
N TYR A 88 -16.09 -2.31 -13.60
CA TYR A 88 -16.88 -2.85 -14.70
C TYR A 88 -17.05 -4.35 -14.48
N ILE A 89 -18.23 -4.74 -14.00
CA ILE A 89 -18.73 -6.10 -14.16
C ILE A 89 -18.91 -6.28 -15.66
N LYS A 90 -17.91 -6.85 -16.34
CA LYS A 90 -18.10 -7.39 -17.68
C LYS A 90 -18.89 -8.67 -17.51
N ASP A 91 -20.20 -8.50 -17.50
CA ASP A 91 -21.17 -9.57 -17.65
C ASP A 91 -20.86 -10.29 -18.97
N ASN A 92 -20.10 -11.38 -18.88
CA ASN A 92 -19.85 -12.28 -19.99
C ASN A 92 -21.12 -13.13 -20.17
N GLN A 93 -22.19 -12.50 -20.66
CA GLN A 93 -23.38 -13.19 -21.13
C GLN A 93 -23.22 -13.53 -22.63
N ASP A 94 -22.13 -14.24 -22.97
CA ASP A 94 -22.00 -14.89 -24.27
C ASP A 94 -22.57 -16.31 -24.18
N ARG A 95 -23.90 -16.39 -24.13
CA ARG A 95 -24.64 -17.64 -24.35
C ARG A 95 -25.95 -17.34 -25.06
N GLY A 96 -25.93 -17.43 -26.39
CA GLY A 96 -27.14 -17.80 -27.13
C GLY A 96 -27.34 -17.15 -28.49
N GLN A 97 -26.44 -17.36 -29.46
CA GLN A 97 -26.88 -17.34 -30.86
C GLN A 97 -27.25 -18.76 -31.30
N LYS A 98 -28.50 -19.13 -31.02
CA LYS A 98 -29.17 -20.26 -31.69
C LYS A 98 -29.54 -19.81 -33.11
N LYS A 99 -28.90 -20.41 -34.11
CA LYS A 99 -29.31 -20.36 -35.52
C LYS A 99 -30.27 -21.52 -35.81
N GLU A 100 -31.55 -21.22 -35.96
CA GLU A 100 -32.61 -21.99 -36.66
C GLU A 100 -33.60 -20.90 -37.14
N GLY A 101 -34.11 -20.74 -38.35
CA GLY A 101 -34.30 -21.59 -39.53
C GLY A 101 -35.73 -21.28 -40.06
N SER A 102 -35.84 -20.83 -41.32
CA SER A 102 -37.03 -20.75 -42.22
C SER A 102 -38.22 -19.82 -41.91
N GLU A 103 -38.58 -18.94 -42.87
CA GLU A 103 -39.78 -19.05 -43.75
C GLU A 103 -39.93 -17.82 -44.70
N THR A 104 -39.61 -18.00 -45.98
CA THR A 104 -40.50 -18.10 -47.16
C THR A 104 -40.93 -16.78 -47.82
N THR A 105 -40.40 -16.60 -49.02
CA THR A 105 -40.74 -15.60 -50.04
C THR A 105 -42.13 -15.84 -50.64
N PHE A 106 -42.98 -14.79 -50.65
CA PHE A 106 -44.20 -14.76 -51.47
C PHE A 106 -44.12 -13.66 -52.52
N LYS A 107 -43.88 -14.03 -53.79
CA LYS A 107 -44.32 -13.29 -54.98
C LYS A 107 -44.65 -14.29 -56.10
N ASN A 108 -45.91 -14.71 -56.17
CA ASN A 108 -46.45 -15.42 -57.33
C ASN A 108 -46.92 -14.42 -58.39
N LYS A 109 -46.50 -14.64 -59.64
CA LYS A 109 -47.01 -14.01 -60.85
C LYS A 109 -47.44 -15.14 -61.78
N VAL A 110 -48.73 -15.31 -62.01
CA VAL A 110 -49.23 -16.21 -63.07
C VAL A 110 -50.32 -15.48 -63.84
N LYS A 111 -50.11 -15.41 -65.15
CA LYS A 111 -51.03 -14.96 -66.19
C LYS A 111 -52.07 -16.06 -66.44
N GLY A 112 -53.32 -15.67 -66.59
CA GLY A 112 -54.41 -16.44 -67.18
C GLY A 112 -55.43 -15.45 -67.70
#